data_AF-G2PHT0-F1
#
_entry.id   AF-G2PHT0-F1
#
_cell.length_a   1.000
_cell.length_b   1.000
_cell.length_c   1.000
_cell.angle_alpha   90.00
_cell.angle_beta   90.00
_cell.angle_gamma   90.00
#
_symmetry.space_group_name_H-M   'P 1'
#
loop_
_entity.id
_entity.type
_entity.pdbx_description
1 polymer ?
#
loop_
_entity_poly.entity_id
_entity_poly.type
_entity_poly.pdbx_seq_one_letter_code
_entity_poly.pdbx_strand_id
1 'polypeptide(L)'
;MTIPTADAEAERIDFDLARLIARSLNEKQAHQLRNIYERDLHSGGWSDHRVNQALHRRGLVRYIVSDISYHRGGGVWKTRIRVTDVKPTFAGVQVLEEWEILHAPGGYGGPELGSVQRYALECLVDKNSGRWWPGCGWSMTSAFQTTRILDTLVARGLAERGATEAGDPMFTVTPMGRAEARPHWRKLLDVRNLRETRLGKDAAQSLGPRRAKAAEKAKPAGSAGGHGYRWRDVREVEAMGNLDVNDVFVKPGTGTAYTAYGDGSVTPRGLAWGTELDGIAWTVKGRIGETFICESHTGRHTNEILRAGVRVLKVVTSQNGGGK
;
A
#
# COMPACT_ATOMS: atom_id res chain seq x y z
N MET A 1 21.32 16.41 -14.69
CA MET A 1 20.58 15.76 -13.59
C MET A 1 20.50 14.28 -13.91
N THR A 2 20.76 13.41 -12.93
CA THR A 2 20.62 11.96 -13.06
C THR A 2 19.13 11.60 -13.23
N ILE A 3 18.82 10.76 -14.22
CA ILE A 3 17.46 10.25 -14.39
C ILE A 3 17.17 9.30 -13.22
N PRO A 4 16.09 9.49 -12.45
CA PRO A 4 15.76 8.61 -11.34
C PRO A 4 15.37 7.21 -11.85
N THR A 5 15.84 6.19 -11.16
CA THR A 5 15.70 4.77 -11.53
C THR A 5 15.28 3.95 -10.32
N ALA A 6 14.51 2.89 -10.55
CA ALA A 6 14.18 1.90 -9.55
C ALA A 6 15.01 0.62 -9.75
N ASP A 7 15.19 -0.15 -8.68
CA ASP A 7 15.63 -1.53 -8.81
C ASP A 7 14.48 -2.36 -9.42
N ALA A 8 14.76 -3.05 -10.52
CA ALA A 8 13.79 -3.84 -11.26
C ALA A 8 13.32 -5.08 -10.49
N GLU A 9 14.15 -5.58 -9.57
CA GLU A 9 13.88 -6.79 -8.78
C GLU A 9 13.32 -6.46 -7.39
N ALA A 10 13.28 -5.18 -7.00
CA ALA A 10 12.78 -4.79 -5.70
C ALA A 10 11.27 -5.06 -5.58
N GLU A 11 10.90 -5.75 -4.50
CA GLU A 11 9.50 -6.02 -4.15
C GLU A 11 8.76 -4.78 -3.65
N ARG A 12 9.47 -3.69 -3.36
CA ARG A 12 8.95 -2.40 -2.96
C ARG A 12 9.86 -1.28 -3.42
N ILE A 13 9.27 -0.16 -3.83
CA ILE A 13 9.98 1.10 -4.00
C ILE A 13 9.52 2.09 -2.93
N ASP A 14 10.44 2.92 -2.48
CA ASP A 14 10.11 4.04 -1.59
C ASP A 14 9.11 4.99 -2.27
N PHE A 15 8.18 5.52 -1.48
CA PHE A 15 7.09 6.36 -1.98
C PHE A 15 7.61 7.64 -2.64
N ASP A 16 8.58 8.31 -2.01
CA ASP A 16 9.13 9.57 -2.52
C ASP A 16 9.91 9.30 -3.82
N LEU A 17 10.62 8.17 -3.89
CA LEU A 17 11.28 7.74 -5.12
C LEU A 17 10.29 7.42 -6.24
N ALA A 18 9.19 6.70 -5.95
CA ALA A 18 8.15 6.41 -6.93
C ALA A 18 7.54 7.69 -7.51
N ARG A 19 7.24 8.66 -6.63
CA ARG A 19 6.68 9.96 -7.02
C ARG A 19 7.69 10.79 -7.82
N LEU A 20 8.97 10.76 -7.46
CA LEU A 20 10.05 11.40 -8.20
C LEU A 20 10.19 10.83 -9.61
N ILE A 21 10.17 9.50 -9.75
CA ILE A 21 10.22 8.85 -11.06
C ILE A 21 8.97 9.22 -11.87
N ALA A 22 7.78 9.16 -11.26
CA ALA A 22 6.52 9.50 -11.93
C ALA A 22 6.54 10.91 -12.52
N ARG A 23 7.01 11.92 -11.77
CA ARG A 23 7.16 13.30 -12.27
C ARG A 23 8.13 13.43 -13.46
N SER A 24 9.07 12.51 -13.58
CA SER A 24 10.07 12.50 -14.65
C SER A 24 9.66 11.69 -15.88
N LEU A 25 8.49 11.05 -15.87
CA LEU A 25 7.94 10.35 -17.03
C LEU A 25 7.23 11.36 -17.93
N ASN A 26 7.51 11.30 -19.23
CA ASN A 26 6.68 11.98 -20.22
C ASN A 26 5.40 11.17 -20.53
N GLU A 27 4.43 11.81 -21.17
CA GLU A 27 3.15 11.17 -21.52
C GLU A 27 3.34 9.88 -22.32
N LYS A 28 4.25 9.87 -23.30
CA LYS A 28 4.52 8.67 -24.12
C LYS A 28 5.00 7.49 -23.27
N GLN A 29 5.89 7.75 -22.31
CA GLN A 29 6.39 6.72 -21.40
C GLN A 29 5.31 6.22 -20.45
N ALA A 30 4.50 7.12 -19.89
CA ALA A 30 3.40 6.74 -19.00
C ALA A 30 2.32 5.95 -19.74
N HIS A 31 1.94 6.37 -20.95
CA HIS A 31 1.02 5.62 -21.81
C HIS A 31 1.58 4.26 -22.20
N GLN A 32 2.87 4.17 -22.55
CA GLN A 32 3.50 2.89 -22.85
C GLN A 32 3.51 1.96 -21.62
N LEU A 33 3.83 2.50 -20.44
CA LEU A 33 3.83 1.74 -19.19
C LEU A 33 2.41 1.26 -18.81
N ARG A 34 1.40 2.12 -18.98
CA ARG A 34 -0.02 1.75 -18.83
C ARG A 34 -0.39 0.64 -19.80
N ASN A 35 -0.04 0.78 -21.08
CA ASN A 35 -0.34 -0.24 -22.08
C ASN A 35 0.31 -1.58 -21.71
N ILE A 36 1.57 -1.59 -21.28
CA ILE A 36 2.26 -2.81 -20.83
C ILE A 36 1.55 -3.44 -19.63
N TYR A 37 1.12 -2.62 -18.67
CA TYR A 37 0.40 -3.07 -17.48
C TYR A 37 -0.99 -3.64 -17.83
N GLU A 38 -1.80 -2.91 -18.59
CA GLU A 38 -3.16 -3.33 -18.98
C GLU A 38 -3.14 -4.51 -19.97
N ARG A 39 -2.07 -4.67 -20.76
CA ARG A 39 -1.90 -5.76 -21.75
C ARG A 39 -1.55 -7.11 -21.16
N ASP A 40 -1.10 -7.22 -19.90
CA ASP A 40 -1.06 -8.54 -19.24
C ASP A 40 -2.44 -9.27 -19.28
N LEU A 41 -3.51 -8.59 -19.73
CA LEU A 41 -4.85 -9.10 -20.02
C LEU A 41 -5.18 -9.44 -21.49
N HIS A 42 -4.51 -8.88 -22.51
CA HIS A 42 -4.94 -9.01 -23.94
C HIS A 42 -3.75 -9.10 -24.92
N SER A 43 -3.68 -10.15 -25.73
CA SER A 43 -2.56 -10.42 -26.65
C SER A 43 -2.55 -9.50 -27.89
N GLY A 44 -1.48 -8.71 -28.09
CA GLY A 44 -1.19 -8.03 -29.36
C GLY A 44 -0.37 -6.75 -29.23
N GLY A 45 0.69 -6.61 -30.03
CA GLY A 45 1.41 -5.34 -30.28
C GLY A 45 2.51 -4.97 -29.26
N TRP A 46 3.72 -4.71 -29.78
CA TRP A 46 4.82 -4.11 -29.03
C TRP A 46 4.96 -2.67 -29.49
N SER A 47 4.30 -1.73 -28.82
CA SER A 47 4.52 -0.32 -29.10
C SER A 47 5.91 0.11 -28.61
N ASP A 48 6.53 0.94 -29.47
CA ASP A 48 7.86 1.57 -29.42
C ASP A 48 8.98 0.91 -28.58
N HIS A 49 9.89 0.19 -29.26
CA HIS A 49 11.09 -0.40 -28.64
C HIS A 49 11.98 0.64 -27.94
N ARG A 50 12.05 1.88 -28.44
CA ARG A 50 12.85 2.94 -27.80
C ARG A 50 12.25 3.34 -26.45
N VAL A 51 10.92 3.42 -26.36
CA VAL A 51 10.23 3.73 -25.10
C VAL A 51 10.37 2.57 -24.13
N ASN A 52 10.23 1.33 -24.58
CA ASN A 52 10.45 0.14 -23.73
C ASN A 52 11.87 0.09 -23.19
N GLN A 53 12.88 0.42 -24.00
CA GLN A 53 14.26 0.48 -23.55
C GLN A 53 14.47 1.59 -22.51
N ALA A 54 13.83 2.74 -22.67
CA ALA A 54 13.88 3.81 -21.69
C ALA A 54 13.21 3.42 -20.35
N LEU A 55 12.06 2.74 -20.40
CA LEU A 55 11.37 2.21 -19.21
C LEU A 55 12.20 1.10 -18.54
N HIS A 56 12.83 0.22 -19.31
CA HIS A 56 13.69 -0.85 -18.81
C HIS A 56 14.92 -0.30 -18.10
N ARG A 57 15.59 0.71 -18.67
CA ARG A 57 16.74 1.39 -18.02
C ARG A 57 16.36 2.09 -16.71
N ARG A 58 15.08 2.40 -16.51
CA ARG A 58 14.54 2.98 -15.27
C ARG A 58 14.05 1.91 -14.28
N GLY A 59 14.15 0.62 -14.61
CA GLY A 59 13.69 -0.48 -13.78
C GLY A 59 12.17 -0.63 -13.70
N LEU A 60 11.42 -0.01 -14.62
CA LEU A 60 9.95 0.02 -14.59
C LEU A 60 9.31 -1.14 -15.36
N VAL A 61 10.06 -1.73 -16.29
CA VAL A 61 9.64 -2.91 -17.05
C VAL A 61 10.78 -3.89 -17.15
N ARG A 62 10.44 -5.17 -17.24
CA ARG A 62 11.39 -6.25 -17.48
C ARG A 62 11.14 -6.90 -18.83
N TYR A 63 12.22 -7.34 -19.45
CA TYR A 63 12.19 -8.11 -20.68
C TYR A 63 12.08 -9.59 -20.37
N ILE A 64 11.05 -10.22 -20.90
CA ILE A 64 10.95 -11.67 -20.96
C ILE A 64 11.61 -12.07 -22.27
N VAL A 65 12.65 -12.88 -22.16
CA VAL A 65 13.41 -13.36 -23.30
C VAL A 65 13.18 -14.84 -23.48
N SER A 66 13.13 -15.29 -24.74
CA SER A 66 13.14 -16.70 -25.08
C SER A 66 14.17 -16.97 -26.16
N ASP A 67 14.67 -18.19 -26.15
CA ASP A 67 15.57 -18.69 -27.18
C ASP A 67 14.79 -18.98 -28.45
N ILE A 68 15.23 -18.37 -29.55
CA ILE A 68 14.68 -18.65 -30.87
C ILE A 68 15.79 -19.26 -31.72
N SER A 69 15.59 -20.53 -32.06
CA SER A 69 16.38 -21.23 -33.06
C SER A 69 16.08 -20.66 -34.43
N TYR A 70 17.11 -20.28 -35.17
CA TYR A 70 16.99 -19.84 -36.55
C TYR A 70 18.04 -20.53 -37.42
N HIS A 71 17.67 -20.77 -38.67
CA HIS A 71 18.53 -21.40 -39.64
C HIS A 71 19.34 -20.35 -40.40
N ARG A 72 20.67 -20.45 -40.41
CA ARG A 72 21.55 -19.48 -41.09
C ARG A 72 22.02 -19.94 -42.48
N GLY A 73 21.36 -20.95 -43.06
CA GLY A 73 21.82 -21.63 -44.28
C GLY A 73 22.96 -22.61 -43.97
N GLY A 74 23.12 -23.63 -44.82
CA GLY A 74 24.17 -24.66 -44.68
C GLY A 74 23.96 -25.70 -43.58
N GLY A 75 22.72 -25.91 -43.10
CA GLY A 75 22.41 -26.92 -42.08
C GLY A 75 22.75 -26.51 -40.64
N VAL A 76 23.30 -25.31 -40.44
CA VAL A 76 23.70 -24.82 -39.11
C VAL A 76 22.54 -24.09 -38.43
N TRP A 77 22.03 -24.70 -37.37
CA TRP A 77 21.09 -24.08 -36.45
C TRP A 77 21.82 -23.20 -35.45
N LYS A 78 21.33 -21.97 -35.24
CA LYS A 78 21.82 -21.07 -34.20
C LYS A 78 20.68 -20.61 -33.31
N THR A 79 20.99 -20.41 -32.04
CA THR A 79 20.06 -19.83 -31.06
C THR A 79 20.39 -18.35 -30.89
N ARG A 80 19.37 -17.50 -30.92
CA ARG A 80 19.50 -16.11 -30.44
C ARG A 80 18.47 -15.84 -29.36
N ILE A 81 18.88 -15.07 -28.37
CA ILE A 81 17.98 -14.53 -27.36
C ILE A 81 17.15 -13.43 -28.02
N ARG A 82 15.83 -13.61 -28.07
CA ARG A 82 14.90 -12.57 -28.52
C ARG A 82 14.01 -12.21 -27.34
N VAL A 83 13.78 -10.92 -27.14
CA VAL A 83 12.70 -10.49 -26.24
C VAL A 83 11.40 -11.03 -26.84
N THR A 84 10.65 -11.80 -26.05
CA THR A 84 9.35 -12.39 -26.40
C THR A 84 8.19 -11.77 -25.64
N ASP A 85 8.47 -11.06 -24.55
CA ASP A 85 7.47 -10.25 -23.88
C ASP A 85 8.09 -9.10 -23.08
N VAL A 86 7.28 -8.11 -22.71
CA VAL A 86 7.65 -7.01 -21.81
C VAL A 86 6.61 -6.95 -20.70
N LYS A 87 7.04 -7.06 -19.45
CA LYS A 87 6.15 -7.02 -18.28
C LYS A 87 6.47 -5.83 -17.39
N PRO A 88 5.49 -5.23 -16.71
CA PRO A 88 5.77 -4.22 -15.71
C PRO A 88 6.52 -4.86 -14.53
N THR A 89 7.44 -4.12 -13.91
CA THR A 89 8.01 -4.48 -12.59
C THR A 89 7.07 -4.00 -11.48
N PHE A 90 7.29 -4.43 -10.24
CA PHE A 90 6.52 -3.90 -9.10
C PHE A 90 6.67 -2.37 -8.98
N ALA A 91 7.91 -1.87 -9.13
CA ALA A 91 8.19 -0.45 -9.19
C ALA A 91 7.46 0.25 -10.35
N GLY A 92 7.40 -0.39 -11.52
CA GLY A 92 6.64 0.11 -12.67
C GLY A 92 5.16 0.33 -12.37
N VAL A 93 4.53 -0.60 -11.65
CA VAL A 93 3.12 -0.46 -11.24
C VAL A 93 2.94 0.71 -10.28
N GLN A 94 3.77 0.82 -9.24
CA GLN A 94 3.67 1.91 -8.26
C GLN A 94 3.92 3.28 -8.90
N VAL A 95 4.93 3.39 -9.77
CA VAL A 95 5.22 4.62 -10.52
C VAL A 95 4.05 5.00 -11.44
N LEU A 96 3.39 4.03 -12.06
CA LEU A 96 2.19 4.28 -12.86
C LEU A 96 1.03 4.80 -12.00
N GLU A 97 0.80 4.23 -10.81
CA GLU A 97 -0.21 4.72 -9.87
C GLU A 97 0.07 6.17 -9.45
N GLU A 98 1.32 6.50 -9.11
CA GLU A 98 1.72 7.86 -8.78
C GLU A 98 1.55 8.83 -9.95
N TRP A 99 1.91 8.40 -11.16
CA TRP A 99 1.74 9.21 -12.35
C TRP A 99 0.26 9.53 -12.59
N GLU A 100 -0.63 8.55 -12.42
CA GLU A 100 -2.08 8.72 -12.56
C GLU A 100 -2.67 9.63 -11.48
N ILE A 101 -2.14 9.60 -10.25
CA ILE A 101 -2.52 10.55 -9.19
C ILE A 101 -2.15 11.99 -9.60
N LEU A 102 -0.91 12.19 -10.09
CA LEU A 102 -0.41 13.51 -10.48
C LEU A 102 -1.16 14.11 -11.67
N HIS A 103 -1.70 13.26 -12.54
CA HIS A 103 -2.44 13.65 -13.75
C HIS A 103 -3.95 13.39 -13.65
N ALA A 104 -4.45 13.11 -12.45
CA ALA A 104 -5.89 12.98 -12.23
C ALA A 104 -6.60 14.32 -12.54
N PRO A 105 -7.86 14.31 -13.02
CA PRO A 105 -8.63 15.54 -13.21
C PRO A 105 -8.69 16.37 -11.92
N GLY A 106 -8.25 17.63 -11.99
CA GLY A 106 -8.17 18.50 -10.82
C GLY A 106 -7.03 18.14 -9.84
N GLY A 107 -6.12 17.25 -10.21
CA GLY A 107 -4.91 16.93 -9.47
C GLY A 107 -3.84 18.01 -9.63
N TYR A 108 -2.98 18.17 -8.61
CA TYR A 108 -1.88 19.11 -8.65
C TYR A 108 -0.63 18.49 -9.29
N GLY A 109 -0.35 18.86 -10.54
CA GLY A 109 0.84 18.41 -11.27
C GLY A 109 2.13 19.20 -10.97
N GLY A 110 2.04 20.31 -10.21
CA GLY A 110 3.18 21.19 -9.92
C GLY A 110 4.20 20.59 -8.93
N PRO A 111 5.33 21.29 -8.68
CA PRO A 111 6.40 20.83 -7.79
C PRO A 111 5.91 20.43 -6.40
N GLU A 112 6.61 19.54 -5.72
CA GLU A 112 6.18 19.08 -4.40
C GLU A 112 5.99 20.23 -3.39
N LEU A 113 4.92 20.15 -2.60
CA LEU A 113 4.66 21.06 -1.49
C LEU A 113 5.60 20.75 -0.33
N GLY A 114 6.28 21.77 0.19
CA GLY A 114 7.02 21.65 1.44
C GLY A 114 6.08 21.33 2.61
N SER A 115 6.63 20.77 3.70
CA SER A 115 5.85 20.34 4.88
C SER A 115 4.93 21.43 5.42
N VAL A 116 5.43 22.67 5.53
CA VAL A 116 4.67 23.83 6.01
C VAL A 116 3.51 24.19 5.08
N GLN A 117 3.71 24.10 3.77
CA GLN A 117 2.66 24.37 2.78
C GLN A 117 1.59 23.30 2.81
N ARG A 118 2.00 22.04 2.93
CA ARG A 118 1.12 20.88 3.04
C ARG A 118 0.23 20.99 4.28
N TYR A 119 0.84 21.26 5.43
CA TYR A 119 0.11 21.47 6.69
C TYR A 119 -0.85 22.68 6.62
N ALA A 120 -0.43 23.80 6.01
CA ALA A 120 -1.30 24.95 5.84
C ALA A 120 -2.49 24.65 4.90
N LEU A 121 -2.28 23.87 3.84
CA LEU A 121 -3.33 23.43 2.94
C LEU A 121 -4.32 22.48 3.63
N GLU A 122 -3.83 21.53 4.43
CA GLU A 122 -4.66 20.65 5.27
C GLU A 122 -5.50 21.46 6.25
N CYS A 123 -4.89 22.38 7.00
CA CYS A 123 -5.60 23.28 7.89
C CYS A 123 -6.66 24.11 7.17
N LEU A 124 -6.36 24.61 5.97
CA LEU A 124 -7.30 25.39 5.17
C LEU A 124 -8.50 24.54 4.76
N VAL A 125 -8.29 23.29 4.34
CA VAL A 125 -9.37 22.37 3.94
C VAL A 125 -10.26 21.98 5.12
N ASP A 126 -9.65 21.68 6.26
CA ASP A 126 -10.34 21.11 7.43
C ASP A 126 -11.10 22.17 8.24
N LYS A 127 -10.72 23.44 8.13
CA LYS A 127 -11.27 24.52 8.97
C LYS A 127 -12.12 25.49 8.15
N ASN A 128 -13.14 26.05 8.81
CA ASN A 128 -13.94 27.17 8.30
C ASN A 128 -14.41 26.97 6.84
N SER A 129 -14.80 25.73 6.50
CA SER A 129 -15.27 25.33 5.18
C SER A 129 -14.30 25.62 4.03
N GLY A 130 -13.00 25.65 4.26
CA GLY A 130 -12.03 25.98 3.21
C GLY A 130 -11.58 27.43 3.20
N ARG A 131 -11.95 28.24 4.20
CA ARG A 131 -11.70 29.69 4.22
C ARG A 131 -10.77 30.09 5.37
N TRP A 132 -9.93 31.07 5.13
CA TRP A 132 -9.09 31.67 6.16
C TRP A 132 -9.07 33.20 6.05
N TRP A 133 -9.13 33.87 7.19
CA TRP A 133 -8.92 35.31 7.34
C TRP A 133 -8.27 35.58 8.71
N PRO A 134 -7.61 36.73 8.92
CA PRO A 134 -7.10 37.11 10.23
C PRO A 134 -8.18 37.04 11.31
N GLY A 135 -7.92 36.32 12.41
CA GLY A 135 -8.87 36.17 13.51
C GLY A 135 -9.88 35.03 13.37
N CYS A 136 -9.85 34.22 12.31
CA CYS A 136 -10.79 33.11 12.08
C CYS A 136 -10.59 31.88 13.00
N GLY A 137 -9.86 32.03 14.11
CA GLY A 137 -9.63 30.97 15.11
C GLY A 137 -8.45 30.06 14.84
N TRP A 138 -7.69 30.26 13.75
CA TRP A 138 -6.41 29.58 13.58
C TRP A 138 -5.41 30.41 12.77
N SER A 139 -4.14 30.16 13.03
CA SER A 139 -2.99 30.69 12.31
C SER A 139 -1.84 29.70 12.44
N MET A 140 -0.79 29.91 11.64
CA MET A 140 0.52 29.28 11.83
C MET A 140 1.21 29.92 13.04
N THR A 141 2.43 30.46 12.92
CA THR A 141 3.05 31.21 14.04
C THR A 141 2.43 32.59 14.21
N SER A 142 2.00 33.23 13.12
CA SER A 142 1.33 34.53 13.13
C SER A 142 0.41 34.70 11.92
N ALA A 143 -0.51 35.67 11.98
CA ALA A 143 -1.38 36.00 10.84
C ALA A 143 -0.56 36.36 9.60
N PHE A 144 0.49 37.19 9.76
CA PHE A 144 1.40 37.57 8.67
C PHE A 144 2.09 36.36 8.04
N GLN A 145 2.64 35.45 8.85
CA GLN A 145 3.29 34.25 8.33
C GLN A 145 2.29 33.34 7.61
N THR A 146 1.07 33.23 8.14
CA THR A 146 -0.01 32.45 7.53
C THR A 146 -0.36 33.00 6.15
N THR A 147 -0.59 34.31 6.04
CA THR A 147 -0.82 34.99 4.75
C THR A 147 0.31 34.69 3.77
N ARG A 148 1.58 34.80 4.20
CA ARG A 148 2.73 34.51 3.32
C ARG A 148 2.74 33.07 2.81
N ILE A 149 2.42 32.09 3.66
CA ILE A 149 2.36 30.68 3.27
C ILE A 149 1.17 30.45 2.32
N LEU A 150 0.00 30.99 2.63
CA LEU A 150 -1.20 30.87 1.80
C LEU A 150 -1.02 31.54 0.44
N ASP A 151 -0.32 32.67 0.36
CA ASP A 151 0.08 33.28 -0.92
C ASP A 151 0.90 32.33 -1.80
N THR A 152 1.75 31.49 -1.18
CA THR A 152 2.46 30.46 -1.94
C THR A 152 1.55 29.35 -2.46
N LEU A 153 0.42 29.08 -1.80
CA LEU A 153 -0.61 28.14 -2.29
C LEU A 153 -1.45 28.78 -3.39
N VAL A 154 -1.73 30.09 -3.29
CA VAL A 154 -2.39 30.87 -4.34
C VAL A 154 -1.57 30.88 -5.62
N ALA A 155 -0.26 31.13 -5.52
CA ALA A 155 0.66 31.07 -6.65
C ALA A 155 0.71 29.69 -7.34
N ARG A 156 0.23 28.63 -6.67
CA ARG A 156 0.14 27.26 -7.17
C ARG A 156 -1.27 26.87 -7.60
N GLY A 157 -2.25 27.77 -7.52
CA GLY A 157 -3.66 27.52 -7.83
C GLY A 157 -4.39 26.64 -6.80
N LEU A 158 -3.79 26.38 -5.63
CA LEU A 158 -4.38 25.54 -4.58
C LEU A 158 -5.31 26.34 -3.66
N ALA A 159 -5.20 27.66 -3.69
CA ALA A 159 -6.10 28.59 -3.02
C ALA A 159 -6.36 29.81 -3.92
N GLU A 160 -7.41 30.55 -3.61
CA GLU A 160 -7.75 31.84 -4.18
C GLU A 160 -7.63 32.91 -3.11
N ARG A 161 -7.13 34.08 -3.48
CA ARG A 161 -7.06 35.25 -2.60
C ARG A 161 -8.23 36.18 -2.92
N GLY A 162 -8.93 36.60 -1.87
CA GLY A 162 -9.97 37.62 -1.91
C GLY A 162 -9.87 38.53 -0.69
N ALA A 163 -10.99 39.15 -0.33
CA ALA A 163 -11.12 39.97 0.85
C ALA A 163 -12.44 39.69 1.57
N THR A 164 -12.47 39.94 2.87
CA THR A 164 -13.72 40.01 3.65
C THR A 164 -14.44 41.34 3.39
N GLU A 165 -15.66 41.50 3.90
CA GLU A 165 -16.40 42.77 3.83
C GLU A 165 -15.65 43.93 4.52
N ALA A 166 -14.84 43.63 5.54
CA ALA A 166 -14.00 44.60 6.24
C ALA A 166 -12.71 44.97 5.47
N GLY A 167 -12.45 44.36 4.31
CA GLY A 167 -11.24 44.57 3.52
C GLY A 167 -10.03 43.72 3.94
N ASP A 168 -10.19 42.88 4.97
CA ASP A 168 -9.12 41.97 5.40
C ASP A 168 -8.85 40.87 4.36
N PRO A 169 -7.58 40.43 4.19
CA PRO A 169 -7.26 39.38 3.25
C PRO A 169 -7.97 38.07 3.62
N MET A 170 -8.62 37.47 2.63
CA MET A 170 -9.29 36.18 2.77
C MET A 170 -8.72 35.18 1.76
N PHE A 171 -8.60 33.93 2.16
CA PHE A 171 -8.14 32.85 1.29
C PHE A 171 -9.19 31.75 1.25
N THR A 172 -9.48 31.23 0.06
CA THR A 172 -10.43 30.13 -0.13
C THR A 172 -9.74 28.99 -0.86
N VAL A 173 -9.85 27.75 -0.36
CA VAL A 173 -9.26 26.60 -1.03
C VAL A 173 -9.99 26.30 -2.35
N THR A 174 -9.23 26.01 -3.41
CA THR A 174 -9.79 25.62 -4.71
C THR A 174 -10.18 24.14 -4.73
N PRO A 175 -10.96 23.68 -5.73
CA PRO A 175 -11.19 22.24 -5.93
C PRO A 175 -9.88 21.44 -6.06
N MET A 176 -8.87 22.01 -6.73
CA MET A 176 -7.53 21.40 -6.83
C MET A 176 -6.82 21.35 -5.48
N GLY A 177 -6.91 22.41 -4.68
CA GLY A 177 -6.39 22.44 -3.31
C GLY A 177 -7.02 21.36 -2.43
N ARG A 178 -8.35 21.20 -2.50
CA ARG A 178 -9.06 20.12 -1.78
C ARG A 178 -8.60 18.75 -2.26
N ALA A 179 -8.48 18.57 -3.57
CA ALA A 179 -8.02 17.30 -4.14
C ALA A 179 -6.60 16.96 -3.65
N GLU A 180 -5.70 17.94 -3.60
CA GLU A 180 -4.31 17.75 -3.18
C GLU A 180 -4.16 17.53 -1.66
N ALA A 181 -4.99 18.15 -0.83
CA ALA A 181 -4.99 17.96 0.62
C ALA A 181 -5.43 16.55 1.06
N ARG A 182 -6.11 15.79 0.18
CA ARG A 182 -6.59 14.45 0.53
C ARG A 182 -5.42 13.53 0.91
N PRO A 183 -5.59 12.67 1.93
CA PRO A 183 -4.62 11.64 2.24
C PRO A 183 -4.28 10.81 1.00
N HIS A 184 -3.00 10.50 0.84
CA HIS A 184 -2.51 9.83 -0.37
C HIS A 184 -3.23 8.51 -0.69
N TRP A 185 -3.57 7.70 0.34
CA TRP A 185 -4.32 6.47 0.16
C TRP A 185 -5.70 6.68 -0.50
N ARG A 186 -6.37 7.82 -0.27
CA ARG A 186 -7.63 8.14 -0.95
C ARG A 186 -7.41 8.44 -2.42
N LYS A 187 -6.34 9.16 -2.76
CA LYS A 187 -5.96 9.42 -4.16
C LYS A 187 -5.67 8.11 -4.90
N LEU A 188 -4.96 7.18 -4.26
CA LEU A 188 -4.72 5.84 -4.80
C LEU A 188 -6.03 5.06 -5.02
N LEU A 189 -6.95 5.10 -4.06
CA LEU A 189 -8.26 4.44 -4.21
C LEU A 189 -9.05 5.03 -5.39
N ASP A 190 -9.07 6.36 -5.55
CA ASP A 190 -9.75 7.00 -6.68
C ASP A 190 -9.18 6.52 -8.02
N VAL A 191 -7.85 6.47 -8.13
CA VAL A 191 -7.15 5.97 -9.34
C VAL A 191 -7.49 4.50 -9.59
N ARG A 192 -7.48 3.66 -8.55
CA ARG A 192 -7.83 2.24 -8.68
C ARG A 192 -9.29 2.05 -9.09
N ASN A 193 -10.22 2.79 -8.49
CA ASN A 193 -11.64 2.73 -8.82
C ASN A 193 -11.90 3.21 -10.27
N LEU A 194 -11.24 4.28 -10.71
CA LEU A 194 -11.29 4.73 -12.10
C LEU A 194 -10.77 3.66 -13.07
N ARG A 195 -9.72 2.94 -12.66
CA ARG A 195 -9.16 1.83 -13.44
C ARG A 195 -10.11 0.62 -13.48
N GLU A 196 -10.72 0.25 -12.36
CA GLU A 196 -11.77 -0.77 -12.28
C GLU A 196 -12.95 -0.44 -13.19
N THR A 197 -13.34 0.84 -13.24
CA THR A 197 -14.43 1.29 -14.11
C THR A 197 -14.07 1.15 -15.59
N ARG A 198 -12.80 1.39 -15.95
CA ARG A 198 -12.31 1.31 -17.34
C ARG A 198 -12.12 -0.13 -17.83
N LEU A 199 -11.57 -1.01 -17.00
CA LEU A 199 -11.19 -2.37 -17.39
C LEU A 199 -12.24 -3.43 -17.02
N GLY A 200 -13.18 -3.09 -16.12
CA GLY A 200 -14.02 -4.05 -15.41
C GLY A 200 -13.36 -4.51 -14.10
N LYS A 201 -14.18 -4.81 -13.08
CA LYS A 201 -13.71 -5.19 -11.73
C LYS A 201 -12.76 -6.38 -11.74
N ASP A 202 -13.10 -7.44 -12.47
CA ASP A 202 -12.33 -8.68 -12.48
C ASP A 202 -10.95 -8.51 -13.13
N ALA A 203 -10.90 -7.74 -14.23
CA ALA A 203 -9.67 -7.41 -14.93
C ALA A 203 -8.75 -6.53 -14.06
N ALA A 204 -9.29 -5.49 -13.43
CA ALA A 204 -8.51 -4.58 -12.59
C ALA A 204 -8.02 -5.23 -11.27
N GLN A 205 -8.82 -6.12 -10.66
CA GLN A 205 -8.39 -6.88 -9.49
C GLN A 205 -7.29 -7.89 -9.81
N SER A 206 -7.28 -8.46 -11.01
CA SER A 206 -6.23 -9.37 -11.46
C SER A 206 -4.88 -8.68 -11.72
N LEU A 207 -4.88 -7.35 -11.88
CA LEU A 207 -3.73 -6.51 -12.20
C LEU A 207 -3.02 -5.89 -10.98
N GLY A 208 -3.65 -5.91 -9.80
CA GLY A 208 -2.99 -5.44 -8.57
C GLY A 208 -1.67 -6.17 -8.35
N PRO A 209 -0.70 -5.59 -7.61
CA PRO A 209 0.60 -6.21 -7.40
C PRO A 209 0.43 -7.56 -6.70
N ARG A 210 0.25 -8.61 -7.50
CA ARG A 210 0.43 -9.98 -7.05
C ARG A 210 1.90 -10.06 -6.77
N ARG A 211 2.23 -10.00 -5.48
CA ARG A 211 3.46 -10.55 -4.92
C ARG A 211 3.76 -11.77 -5.77
N ALA A 212 4.88 -11.75 -6.51
CA ALA A 212 5.36 -12.97 -7.12
C ALA A 212 5.48 -13.91 -5.93
N LYS A 213 4.54 -14.84 -5.77
CA LYS A 213 4.80 -15.99 -4.95
C LYS A 213 6.03 -16.55 -5.63
N ALA A 214 7.19 -16.39 -4.99
CA ALA A 214 8.33 -17.23 -5.27
C ALA A 214 7.76 -18.62 -5.48
N ALA A 215 8.25 -19.33 -6.48
CA ALA A 215 7.90 -20.72 -6.72
C ALA A 215 8.40 -21.58 -5.54
N GLU A 216 7.88 -21.34 -4.35
CA GLU A 216 7.68 -22.36 -3.35
C GLU A 216 6.84 -23.40 -4.05
N LYS A 217 7.50 -24.52 -4.37
CA LYS A 217 6.89 -25.80 -4.64
C LYS A 217 5.59 -25.84 -3.85
N ALA A 218 4.46 -25.83 -4.55
CA ALA A 218 3.15 -25.91 -3.95
C ALA A 218 3.14 -27.16 -3.08
N LYS A 219 3.40 -26.99 -1.78
CA LYS A 219 2.94 -27.93 -0.79
C LYS A 219 1.42 -27.89 -0.94
N PRO A 220 0.77 -29.03 -1.17
CA PRO A 220 -0.67 -29.05 -1.38
C PRO A 220 -1.32 -28.29 -0.25
N ALA A 221 -2.29 -27.45 -0.59
CA ALA A 221 -3.11 -26.75 0.36
C ALA A 221 -3.61 -27.77 1.39
N GLY A 222 -2.96 -27.75 2.56
CA GLY A 222 -3.53 -28.37 3.74
C GLY A 222 -4.90 -27.74 3.88
N SER A 223 -5.93 -28.59 3.92
CA SER A 223 -7.31 -28.21 4.16
C SER A 223 -7.37 -27.04 5.15
N ALA A 224 -8.30 -26.12 4.94
CA ALA A 224 -8.72 -25.11 5.92
C ALA A 224 -9.33 -25.80 7.16
N GLY A 225 -8.53 -26.59 7.87
CA GLY A 225 -8.83 -27.08 9.19
C GLY A 225 -8.63 -25.93 10.15
N GLY A 226 -9.61 -25.73 11.03
CA GLY A 226 -9.45 -24.81 12.14
C GLY A 226 -8.21 -25.15 12.96
N HIS A 227 -7.70 -24.18 13.70
CA HIS A 227 -6.48 -24.34 14.48
C HIS A 227 -6.65 -25.28 15.69
N GLY A 228 -7.85 -25.82 15.94
CA GLY A 228 -8.13 -26.83 16.95
C GLY A 228 -8.27 -26.30 18.38
N TYR A 229 -7.83 -25.07 18.65
CA TYR A 229 -8.02 -24.41 19.94
C TYR A 229 -9.47 -23.99 20.20
N ARG A 230 -9.94 -24.24 21.41
CA ARG A 230 -11.26 -23.84 21.91
C ARG A 230 -11.12 -22.65 22.86
N TRP A 231 -12.24 -22.02 23.19
CA TRP A 231 -12.28 -20.90 24.13
C TRP A 231 -11.67 -21.20 25.51
N ARG A 232 -11.79 -22.45 25.97
CA ARG A 232 -11.19 -22.89 27.23
C ARG A 232 -9.65 -22.92 27.22
N ASP A 233 -9.06 -23.06 26.04
CA ASP A 233 -7.62 -23.26 25.85
C ASP A 233 -6.87 -21.92 25.77
N VAL A 234 -7.56 -20.77 25.84
CA VAL A 234 -6.95 -19.44 25.71
C VAL A 234 -7.15 -18.56 26.94
N ARG A 235 -6.22 -17.64 27.16
CA ARG A 235 -6.30 -16.56 28.17
C ARG A 235 -5.92 -15.24 27.54
N GLU A 236 -6.60 -14.17 27.95
CA GLU A 236 -6.25 -12.82 27.52
C GLU A 236 -5.10 -12.27 28.35
N VAL A 237 -3.95 -12.12 27.72
CA VAL A 237 -2.71 -11.64 28.34
C VAL A 237 -2.20 -10.39 27.64
N GLU A 238 -1.38 -9.61 28.34
CA GLU A 238 -0.62 -8.52 27.71
C GLU A 238 0.52 -9.11 26.86
N ALA A 239 0.53 -8.79 25.56
CA ALA A 239 1.43 -9.38 24.58
C ALA A 239 2.91 -9.18 24.94
N MET A 240 3.32 -7.96 25.28
CA MET A 240 4.72 -7.63 25.53
C MET A 240 5.32 -8.33 26.76
N GLY A 241 4.50 -8.56 27.79
CA GLY A 241 4.92 -9.17 29.05
C GLY A 241 4.74 -10.69 29.11
N ASN A 242 3.90 -11.28 28.25
CA ASN A 242 3.47 -12.68 28.41
C ASN A 242 3.56 -13.53 27.13
N LEU A 243 3.99 -12.98 25.98
CA LEU A 243 4.31 -13.77 24.80
C LEU A 243 5.82 -13.97 24.64
N ASP A 244 6.22 -15.23 24.67
CA ASP A 244 7.57 -15.74 24.43
C ASP A 244 7.69 -16.42 23.05
N VAL A 245 8.92 -16.70 22.64
CA VAL A 245 9.18 -17.48 21.42
C VAL A 245 8.62 -18.90 21.61
N ASN A 246 7.93 -19.39 20.59
CA ASN A 246 7.13 -20.63 20.53
C ASN A 246 5.76 -20.57 21.20
N ASP A 247 5.38 -19.46 21.83
CA ASP A 247 3.99 -19.30 22.27
C ASP A 247 3.06 -19.21 21.07
N VAL A 248 1.83 -19.68 21.28
CA VAL A 248 0.74 -19.56 20.32
C VAL A 248 -0.26 -18.55 20.86
N PHE A 249 -0.67 -17.60 20.03
CA PHE A 249 -1.82 -16.75 20.31
C PHE A 249 -2.82 -16.82 19.17
N VAL A 250 -4.10 -16.63 19.47
CA VAL A 250 -5.17 -16.64 18.48
C VAL A 250 -5.66 -15.21 18.28
N LYS A 251 -5.71 -14.77 17.03
CA LYS A 251 -6.40 -13.54 16.63
C LYS A 251 -7.82 -13.92 16.23
N PRO A 252 -8.85 -13.53 17.00
CA PRO A 252 -10.23 -13.89 16.71
C PRO A 252 -10.68 -13.43 15.33
N GLY A 253 -11.59 -14.19 14.71
CA GLY A 253 -12.25 -13.80 13.47
C GLY A 253 -13.08 -12.51 13.63
N THR A 254 -13.26 -11.77 12.53
CA THR A 254 -14.09 -10.55 12.51
C THR A 254 -15.51 -10.85 13.00
N GLY A 255 -16.01 -10.08 13.98
CA GLY A 255 -17.33 -10.28 14.57
C GLY A 255 -17.35 -11.19 15.79
N THR A 256 -16.21 -11.81 16.14
CA THR A 256 -16.08 -12.58 17.38
C THR A 256 -16.13 -11.65 18.60
N ALA A 257 -17.09 -11.88 19.50
CA ALA A 257 -17.21 -11.16 20.75
C ALA A 257 -16.97 -12.09 21.95
N TYR A 258 -16.17 -11.65 22.90
CA TYR A 258 -15.91 -12.35 24.16
C TYR A 258 -15.84 -11.37 25.33
N THR A 259 -15.83 -11.87 26.55
CA THR A 259 -15.62 -11.10 27.78
C THR A 259 -14.42 -11.66 28.52
N ALA A 260 -13.44 -10.81 28.81
CA ALA A 260 -12.28 -11.16 29.61
C ALA A 260 -12.50 -10.80 31.09
N TYR A 261 -12.03 -11.66 31.99
CA TYR A 261 -12.06 -11.40 33.44
C TYR A 261 -10.66 -11.06 33.97
N GLY A 262 -10.61 -10.59 35.22
CA GLY A 262 -9.37 -10.14 35.86
C GLY A 262 -8.29 -11.22 35.99
N ASP A 263 -8.66 -12.50 35.96
CA ASP A 263 -7.74 -13.65 35.96
C ASP A 263 -7.25 -14.04 34.54
N GLY A 264 -7.64 -13.27 33.52
CA GLY A 264 -7.32 -13.54 32.12
C GLY A 264 -8.19 -14.60 31.46
N SER A 265 -9.16 -15.20 32.16
CA SER A 265 -10.13 -16.10 31.53
C SER A 265 -11.05 -15.35 30.56
N VAL A 266 -11.48 -16.01 29.47
CA VAL A 266 -12.28 -15.39 28.41
C VAL A 266 -13.50 -16.20 28.05
N THR A 267 -14.69 -15.59 28.03
CA THR A 267 -15.96 -16.26 27.67
C THR A 267 -16.51 -15.75 26.36
N PRO A 268 -16.81 -16.62 25.38
CA PRO A 268 -17.49 -16.18 24.17
C PRO A 268 -18.89 -15.65 24.49
N ARG A 269 -19.33 -14.63 23.77
CA ARG A 269 -20.71 -14.15 23.82
C ARG A 269 -21.53 -14.84 22.75
N GLY A 270 -22.62 -15.50 23.16
CA GLY A 270 -23.56 -16.14 22.23
C GLY A 270 -23.10 -17.47 21.63
N LEU A 271 -22.00 -18.06 22.13
CA LEU A 271 -21.51 -19.39 21.72
C LEU A 271 -21.30 -20.28 22.96
N ALA A 272 -21.40 -21.59 22.78
CA ALA A 272 -21.07 -22.54 23.84
C ALA A 272 -19.56 -22.51 24.15
N TRP A 273 -19.20 -22.63 25.43
CA TRP A 273 -17.81 -22.62 25.90
C TRP A 273 -16.92 -23.71 25.25
N GLY A 274 -17.53 -24.83 24.85
CA GLY A 274 -16.84 -25.96 24.22
C GLY A 274 -16.59 -25.81 22.72
N THR A 275 -17.09 -24.73 22.09
CA THR A 275 -16.94 -24.48 20.66
C THR A 275 -15.49 -24.11 20.32
N GLU A 276 -15.06 -24.49 19.13
CA GLU A 276 -13.77 -24.05 18.58
C GLU A 276 -13.74 -22.53 18.48
N LEU A 277 -12.61 -21.93 18.86
CA LEU A 277 -12.39 -20.50 18.70
C LEU A 277 -12.19 -20.23 17.21
N ASP A 278 -12.99 -19.35 16.61
CA ASP A 278 -12.78 -18.93 15.22
C ASP A 278 -11.68 -17.88 15.13
N GLY A 279 -10.82 -18.00 14.12
CA GLY A 279 -9.72 -17.06 13.90
C GLY A 279 -8.46 -17.69 13.32
N ILE A 280 -7.34 -17.01 13.53
CA ILE A 280 -6.02 -17.46 13.08
C ILE A 280 -5.11 -17.61 14.29
N ALA A 281 -4.68 -18.85 14.56
CA ALA A 281 -3.60 -19.12 15.50
C ALA A 281 -2.24 -18.78 14.88
N TRP A 282 -1.43 -18.03 15.62
CA TRP A 282 -0.10 -17.55 15.28
C TRP A 282 0.89 -18.04 16.31
N THR A 283 1.95 -18.70 15.85
CA THR A 283 3.09 -19.11 16.68
C THR A 283 4.17 -18.04 16.58
N VAL A 284 4.64 -17.54 17.71
CA VAL A 284 5.77 -16.59 17.76
C VAL A 284 7.05 -17.34 17.43
N LYS A 285 7.76 -16.93 16.40
CA LYS A 285 9.05 -17.51 15.96
C LYS A 285 10.25 -16.67 16.35
N GLY A 286 10.04 -15.39 16.63
CA GLY A 286 11.08 -14.48 17.06
C GLY A 286 10.50 -13.15 17.53
N ARG A 287 11.32 -12.38 18.24
CA ARG A 287 10.97 -11.05 18.76
C ARG A 287 12.15 -10.12 18.62
N ILE A 288 11.90 -8.93 18.08
CA ILE A 288 12.88 -7.84 17.97
C ILE A 288 12.20 -6.57 18.50
N GLY A 289 12.49 -6.21 19.75
CA GLY A 289 11.82 -5.12 20.44
C GLY A 289 10.30 -5.36 20.56
N GLU A 290 9.50 -4.49 19.94
CA GLU A 290 8.02 -4.57 19.87
C GLU A 290 7.51 -5.36 18.65
N THR A 291 8.41 -5.84 17.78
CA THR A 291 8.03 -6.60 16.58
C THR A 291 8.09 -8.10 16.85
N PHE A 292 6.97 -8.78 16.67
CA PHE A 292 6.84 -10.24 16.75
C PHE A 292 6.84 -10.84 15.35
N ILE A 293 7.75 -11.77 15.11
CA ILE A 293 7.82 -12.57 13.89
C ILE A 293 6.98 -13.81 14.14
N CYS A 294 5.89 -13.97 13.40
CA CYS A 294 4.90 -15.01 13.66
C CYS A 294 4.66 -15.90 12.43
N GLU A 295 4.33 -17.17 12.68
CA GLU A 295 3.89 -18.13 11.67
C GLU A 295 2.49 -18.62 12.03
N SER A 296 1.52 -18.51 11.10
CA SER A 296 0.18 -19.02 11.33
C SER A 296 0.15 -20.54 11.28
N HIS A 297 -0.88 -21.16 11.87
CA HIS A 297 -1.15 -22.59 11.71
C HIS A 297 -1.35 -23.02 10.23
N THR A 298 -1.63 -22.07 9.33
CA THR A 298 -1.72 -22.27 7.87
C THR A 298 -0.38 -22.08 7.13
N GLY A 299 0.72 -21.84 7.85
CA GLY A 299 2.07 -21.64 7.29
C GLY A 299 2.33 -20.23 6.73
N ARG A 300 1.51 -19.22 7.06
CA ARG A 300 1.75 -17.83 6.66
C ARG A 300 2.68 -17.15 7.64
N HIS A 301 3.66 -16.39 7.15
CA HIS A 301 4.52 -15.56 7.99
C HIS A 301 4.06 -14.11 8.03
N THR A 302 4.17 -13.48 9.19
CA THR A 302 3.88 -12.04 9.38
C THR A 302 4.82 -11.43 10.43
N ASN A 303 4.99 -10.11 10.34
CA ASN A 303 5.63 -9.31 11.38
C ASN A 303 4.55 -8.41 11.99
N GLU A 304 4.20 -8.65 13.24
CA GLU A 304 3.17 -7.89 13.96
C GLU A 304 3.84 -6.95 14.98
N ILE A 305 3.45 -5.68 14.99
CA ILE A 305 3.91 -4.71 15.99
C ILE A 305 2.91 -4.75 17.15
N LEU A 306 3.29 -5.39 18.25
CA LEU A 306 2.47 -5.51 19.46
C LEU A 306 3.07 -4.62 20.55
N ARG A 307 2.57 -3.39 20.68
CA ARG A 307 3.05 -2.41 21.65
C ARG A 307 2.64 -2.76 23.09
N ALA A 308 3.25 -2.10 24.07
CA ALA A 308 2.82 -2.18 25.47
C ALA A 308 1.31 -1.86 25.60
N GLY A 309 0.61 -2.63 26.45
CA GLY A 309 -0.84 -2.55 26.62
C GLY A 309 -1.68 -3.30 25.57
N VAL A 310 -1.10 -3.82 24.49
CA VAL A 310 -1.84 -4.68 23.54
C VAL A 310 -2.11 -6.03 24.18
N ARG A 311 -3.39 -6.47 24.18
CA ARG A 311 -3.82 -7.76 24.71
C ARG A 311 -4.12 -8.76 23.60
N VAL A 312 -3.80 -10.03 23.85
CA VAL A 312 -3.94 -11.14 22.90
C VAL A 312 -4.46 -12.39 23.60
N LEU A 313 -5.10 -13.28 22.86
CA LEU A 313 -5.55 -14.58 23.37
C LEU A 313 -4.43 -15.60 23.26
N LYS A 314 -3.60 -15.71 24.30
CA LYS A 314 -2.53 -16.72 24.39
C LYS A 314 -3.14 -18.09 24.65
N VAL A 315 -2.72 -19.09 23.88
CA VAL A 315 -3.05 -20.49 24.15
C VAL A 315 -2.28 -20.94 25.38
N VAL A 316 -3.02 -21.37 26.39
CA VAL A 316 -2.51 -22.02 27.60
C VAL A 316 -2.88 -23.48 27.52
N THR A 317 -2.02 -24.28 26.89
CA THR A 317 -2.20 -25.74 26.90
C THR A 317 -2.23 -26.21 28.34
N SER A 318 -3.38 -26.74 28.76
CA SER A 318 -3.47 -27.45 30.03
C SER A 318 -2.58 -28.68 29.89
N GLN A 319 -1.45 -28.73 30.61
CA GLN A 319 -0.63 -29.94 30.71
C GLN A 319 -1.46 -31.06 31.36
N ASN A 320 -2.23 -31.78 30.56
CA ASN A 320 -2.76 -33.09 30.89
C ASN A 320 -1.98 -34.09 30.05
N GLY A 321 -1.03 -34.81 30.66
CA GLY A 321 -0.40 -35.97 30.01
C GLY A 321 1.09 -36.20 30.27
N GLY A 322 1.62 -35.84 31.44
CA GLY A 322 2.74 -36.61 32.00
C GLY A 322 2.21 -37.95 32.50
N GLY A 323 2.14 -38.94 31.60
CA GLY A 323 1.76 -40.32 31.90
C GLY A 323 2.59 -41.24 31.00
N LYS A 324 3.37 -42.09 31.65
CA LYS A 324 4.32 -43.06 31.07
C LYS A 324 3.77 -43.85 29.88
#